data_AF-A0A941VKR5-F1
#
_entry.id   AF-A0A941VKR5-F1
#
_cell.length_a   1.000
_cell.length_b   1.000
_cell.length_c   1.000
_cell.angle_alpha   90.00
_cell.angle_beta   90.00
_cell.angle_gamma   90.00
#
_symmetry.space_group_name_H-M   'P 1'
#
loop_
_entity.id
_entity.type
_entity.pdbx_description
1 polymer ?
#
loop_
_entity_poly.entity_id
_entity_poly.type
_entity_poly.pdbx_seq_one_letter_code
_entity_poly.pdbx_strand_id
1 'polypeptide(L)'
;MPALLHKFLPFLRWLPLRADTVKADFLAGITVALVLIPQSMAYAQLAGLPAYYGLYAAFLPVAIAALFGSSNQLGTGPVAVVSLLTASSLAVLAAPGSDQFIALAIMLA
;
A
#
# COMPACT_ATOMS: atom_id res chain seq x y z
N MET A 1 17.97 24.25 11.41
CA MET A 1 17.72 22.91 11.99
C MET A 1 16.32 22.35 11.73
N PRO A 2 15.18 23.06 11.92
CA PRO A 2 13.85 22.45 11.74
C PRO A 2 13.55 22.03 10.30
N ALA A 3 14.09 22.72 9.29
CA ALA A 3 13.91 22.34 7.88
C ALA A 3 14.55 20.98 7.53
N LEU A 4 15.62 20.57 8.22
CA LEU A 4 16.28 19.29 7.98
C LEU A 4 15.46 18.13 8.57
N LEU A 5 14.90 18.33 9.76
CA LEU A 5 14.03 17.35 10.44
C LEU A 5 12.77 17.02 9.64
N HIS A 6 12.06 18.03 9.10
CA HIS A 6 10.86 17.81 8.27
C HIS A 6 11.17 17.20 6.89
N LYS A 7 12.45 17.22 6.47
CA LYS A 7 12.90 16.55 5.24
C LYS A 7 13.09 15.04 5.46
N PHE A 8 13.55 14.63 6.65
CA PHE A 8 13.75 13.22 6.99
C PHE A 8 12.54 12.57 7.67
N LEU A 9 11.71 13.34 8.37
CA LEU A 9 10.52 12.87 9.10
C LEU A 9 9.30 13.73 8.69
N PRO A 10 8.70 13.50 7.51
CA PRO A 10 7.67 14.37 6.95
C PRO A 10 6.38 14.40 7.78
N PHE A 11 6.02 13.27 8.42
CA PHE A 11 4.85 13.16 9.29
C PHE A 11 4.83 14.14 10.46
N LEU A 12 5.98 14.69 10.87
CA LEU A 12 6.03 15.72 11.92
C LEU A 12 5.26 17.00 11.53
N ARG A 13 5.03 17.22 10.22
CA ARG A 13 4.22 18.35 9.71
C ARG A 13 2.74 18.26 10.09
N TRP A 14 2.26 17.09 10.54
CA TRP A 14 0.87 16.89 10.95
C TRP A 14 0.58 17.45 12.35
N LEU A 15 1.62 17.68 13.14
CA LEU A 15 1.48 18.13 14.51
C LEU A 15 1.37 19.66 14.58
N PRO A 16 0.55 20.20 15.50
CA PRO A 16 -0.31 19.48 16.44
C PRO A 16 -1.63 19.00 15.81
N LEU A 17 -2.05 17.77 16.16
CA LEU A 17 -3.32 17.19 15.73
C LEU A 17 -4.50 17.86 16.45
N ARG A 18 -5.55 18.21 15.71
CA ARG A 18 -6.80 18.76 16.27
C ARG A 18 -7.83 17.64 16.42
N ALA A 19 -8.61 17.67 17.50
CA ALA A 19 -9.60 16.64 17.80
C ALA A 19 -10.64 16.45 16.68
N ASP A 20 -11.08 17.55 16.05
CA ASP A 20 -12.05 17.49 14.96
C ASP A 20 -11.45 16.84 13.70
N THR A 21 -10.19 17.13 13.39
CA THR A 21 -9.46 16.52 12.26
C THR A 21 -9.26 15.03 12.50
N VAL A 22 -8.86 14.62 13.71
CA VAL A 22 -8.67 13.20 14.05
C VAL A 22 -9.97 12.42 13.89
N LYS A 23 -11.13 12.97 14.31
CA LYS A 23 -12.42 12.32 14.13
C LYS A 23 -12.80 12.18 12.66
N ALA A 24 -12.60 13.24 11.87
CA ALA A 24 -12.89 13.23 10.44
C ALA A 24 -11.99 12.25 9.68
N ASP A 25 -10.68 12.27 9.95
CA ASP A 25 -9.70 11.39 9.33
C ASP A 25 -9.91 9.93 9.73
N PHE A 26 -10.34 9.66 10.96
CA PHE A 26 -10.68 8.31 11.41
C PHE A 26 -11.87 7.74 10.63
N LEU A 27 -12.93 8.53 10.46
CA LEU A 27 -14.09 8.11 9.69
C LEU A 27 -13.74 7.91 8.21
N ALA A 28 -12.96 8.83 7.63
CA ALA A 28 -12.45 8.71 6.26
C ALA A 28 -11.54 7.49 6.09
N GLY A 29 -10.70 7.18 7.08
CA GLY A 29 -9.84 6.00 7.08
C GLY A 29 -10.64 4.71 7.05
N ILE A 30 -11.73 4.62 7.83
CA ILE A 30 -12.64 3.46 7.81
C ILE A 30 -13.30 3.30 6.43
N THR A 31 -13.82 4.38 5.85
CA THR A 31 -14.48 4.29 4.54
C THR A 31 -13.51 3.86 3.43
N VAL A 32 -12.29 4.40 3.43
CA VAL A 32 -11.22 3.99 2.51
C VAL A 32 -10.83 2.52 2.74
N ALA A 33 -10.66 2.10 3.99
CA ALA A 33 -10.29 0.72 4.32
C ALA A 33 -11.32 -0.30 3.83
N LEU A 34 -12.62 0.01 3.97
CA LEU A 34 -13.71 -0.86 3.51
C LEU A 34 -13.66 -1.12 1.99
N VAL A 35 -13.20 -0.15 1.20
CA VAL A 35 -13.01 -0.32 -0.25
C VAL A 35 -11.65 -0.96 -0.56
N LEU A 36 -10.60 -0.53 0.14
CA LEU A 36 -9.23 -0.96 -0.11
C LEU A 36 -9.03 -2.46 0.15
N ILE A 37 -9.64 -3.03 1.19
CA ILE A 37 -9.49 -4.44 1.56
C ILE A 37 -9.92 -5.38 0.41
N PRO A 38 -11.18 -5.37 -0.04
CA PRO A 38 -11.62 -6.27 -1.12
C PRO A 38 -10.90 -5.96 -2.45
N GLN A 39 -10.63 -4.68 -2.73
CA GLN A 39 -9.90 -4.26 -3.93
C GLN A 39 -8.48 -4.85 -3.96
N SER A 40 -7.75 -4.77 -2.86
CA SER A 40 -6.37 -5.25 -2.77
C SER A 40 -6.30 -6.77 -2.85
N MET A 41 -7.28 -7.47 -2.27
CA MET A 41 -7.40 -8.93 -2.40
C MET A 41 -7.60 -9.34 -3.87
N ALA A 42 -8.48 -8.65 -4.61
CA ALA A 42 -8.67 -8.89 -6.04
C ALA A 42 -7.39 -8.60 -6.84
N TYR A 43 -6.66 -7.55 -6.49
CA TYR A 43 -5.40 -7.19 -7.17
C TYR A 43 -4.28 -8.20 -6.92
N ALA A 44 -4.18 -8.77 -5.72
CA ALA A 44 -3.25 -9.87 -5.46
C ALA A 44 -3.57 -11.09 -6.36
N GLN A 45 -4.85 -11.40 -6.56
CA GLN A 45 -5.25 -12.47 -7.48
C GLN A 45 -4.89 -12.12 -8.94
N LEU A 46 -5.06 -10.86 -9.38
CA LEU A 46 -4.59 -10.41 -10.69
C LEU A 46 -3.06 -10.55 -10.84
N ALA A 47 -2.31 -10.41 -9.76
CA ALA A 47 -0.86 -10.61 -9.72
C ALA A 47 -0.44 -12.10 -9.71
N GLY A 48 -1.39 -13.04 -9.70
CA GLY A 48 -1.10 -14.48 -9.60
C GLY A 48 -0.76 -14.95 -8.18
N LEU A 49 -1.09 -14.16 -7.15
CA LEU A 49 -0.85 -14.47 -5.74
C LEU A 49 -2.15 -14.86 -5.01
N PRO A 50 -2.05 -15.60 -3.90
CA PRO A 50 -3.18 -15.80 -3.00
C PRO A 50 -3.76 -14.45 -2.50
N ALA A 51 -5.09 -14.37 -2.37
CA ALA A 51 -5.79 -13.11 -2.06
C ALA A 51 -5.31 -12.42 -0.77
N TYR A 52 -4.88 -13.19 0.24
CA TYR A 52 -4.41 -12.63 1.50
C TYR A 52 -3.11 -11.81 1.35
N TYR A 53 -2.33 -12.00 0.28
CA TYR A 53 -1.18 -11.13 -0.01
C TYR A 53 -1.61 -9.69 -0.30
N GLY A 54 -2.84 -9.49 -0.78
CA GLY A 54 -3.43 -8.18 -0.96
C GLY A 54 -3.55 -7.41 0.36
N LEU A 55 -3.76 -8.10 1.48
CA LEU A 55 -3.84 -7.48 2.81
C LEU A 55 -2.47 -6.95 3.25
N TYR A 56 -1.39 -7.69 2.97
CA TYR A 56 -0.03 -7.23 3.24
C TYR A 56 0.32 -6.01 2.40
N ALA A 57 -0.01 -6.04 1.11
CA ALA A 57 0.21 -4.94 0.17
C ALA A 57 -0.64 -3.69 0.52
N ALA A 58 -1.83 -3.86 1.08
CA ALA A 58 -2.72 -2.78 1.50
C ALA A 58 -2.32 -2.14 2.84
N PHE A 59 -1.54 -2.82 3.67
CA PHE A 59 -1.23 -2.36 5.02
C PHE A 59 0.17 -1.77 5.12
N LEU A 60 1.21 -2.59 4.95
CA LEU A 60 2.57 -2.21 5.33
C LEU A 60 3.15 -1.09 4.42
N PRO A 61 3.08 -1.20 3.08
CA PRO A 61 3.57 -0.14 2.19
C PRO A 61 2.77 1.16 2.37
N VAL A 62 1.45 1.05 2.57
CA VAL A 62 0.56 2.21 2.72
C VAL A 62 0.82 2.94 4.03
N ALA A 63 1.05 2.21 5.13
CA ALA A 63 1.41 2.80 6.42
C ALA A 63 2.75 3.55 6.34
N ILE A 64 3.75 2.97 5.67
CA ILE A 64 5.04 3.62 5.43
C ILE A 64 4.85 4.85 4.54
N ALA A 65 4.15 4.71 3.42
CA ALA A 65 3.89 5.80 2.49
C ALA A 65 3.09 6.95 3.12
N ALA A 66 2.18 6.67 4.05
CA ALA A 66 1.48 7.69 4.82
C ALA A 66 2.49 8.53 5.63
N LEU A 67 3.44 7.91 6.33
CA LEU A 67 4.42 8.63 7.17
C LEU A 67 5.41 9.49 6.37
N PHE A 68 5.75 9.06 5.16
CA PHE A 68 6.77 9.72 4.32
C PHE A 68 6.19 10.48 3.12
N GLY A 69 4.87 10.45 2.95
CA GLY A 69 4.18 11.07 1.83
C GLY A 69 4.35 12.58 1.80
N SER A 70 4.44 13.13 0.59
CA SER A 70 4.47 14.58 0.38
C SER A 70 3.08 15.24 0.54
N SER A 71 2.01 14.43 0.52
CA SER A 71 0.61 14.85 0.66
C SER A 71 -0.13 13.98 1.68
N ASN A 72 -0.86 14.62 2.58
CA ASN A 72 -1.61 13.96 3.65
C ASN A 72 -2.89 13.25 3.15
N GLN A 73 -3.30 13.52 1.91
CA GLN A 73 -4.52 12.95 1.31
C GLN A 73 -4.20 11.90 0.24
N LEU A 74 -2.91 11.65 -0.03
CA LEU A 74 -2.51 10.69 -1.04
C LEU A 74 -2.73 9.28 -0.53
N GLY A 75 -3.76 8.61 -1.04
CA GLY A 75 -3.93 7.17 -0.90
C GLY A 75 -2.94 6.44 -1.80
N THR A 76 -2.04 5.67 -1.21
CA THR A 76 -1.20 4.70 -1.93
C THR A 76 -1.73 3.30 -1.66
N GLY A 77 -1.50 2.36 -2.57
CA GLY A 77 -1.98 1.00 -2.44
C GLY A 77 -1.70 0.18 -3.69
N PRO A 78 -2.02 -1.12 -3.68
CA PRO A 78 -1.90 -1.95 -4.87
C PRO A 78 -2.80 -1.40 -5.98
N VAL A 79 -2.33 -1.50 -7.22
CA VAL A 79 -3.03 -1.00 -8.41
C VAL A 79 -3.20 -2.15 -9.40
N ALA A 80 -4.35 -2.21 -10.08
CA ALA A 80 -4.65 -3.27 -11.05
C ALA A 80 -3.57 -3.41 -12.13
N VAL A 81 -3.11 -2.27 -12.68
CA VAL A 81 -2.09 -2.25 -13.74
C VAL A 81 -0.77 -2.84 -13.25
N VAL A 82 -0.29 -2.44 -12.07
CA VAL A 82 0.94 -2.97 -11.49
C VAL A 82 0.80 -4.47 -11.23
N SER A 83 -0.36 -4.92 -10.76
CA SER A 83 -0.64 -6.35 -10.52
C SER A 83 -0.54 -7.18 -11.80
N LEU A 84 -1.14 -6.70 -12.89
CA LEU A 84 -1.04 -7.36 -14.21
C LEU A 84 0.40 -7.35 -14.76
N LEU A 85 1.15 -6.26 -14.54
CA LEU A 85 2.56 -6.18 -14.92
C LEU A 85 3.42 -7.16 -14.12
N THR A 86 3.20 -7.29 -12.80
CA THR A 86 3.85 -8.32 -11.97
C THR A 86 3.55 -9.72 -12.51
N ALA A 87 2.28 -10.04 -12.76
CA ALA A 87 1.91 -11.36 -13.28
C ALA A 87 2.58 -11.66 -14.64
N SER A 88 2.49 -10.75 -15.60
CA SER A 88 3.08 -10.93 -16.93
C SER A 88 4.60 -10.99 -16.93
N SER A 89 5.27 -10.23 -16.05
CA SER A 89 6.73 -10.25 -15.93
C SER A 89 7.25 -11.55 -15.30
N LEU A 90 6.50 -12.13 -14.36
CA LEU A 90 6.92 -13.33 -13.64
C LEU A 90 6.48 -14.64 -14.31
N ALA A 91 5.45 -14.60 -15.14
CA ALA A 91 4.89 -15.79 -15.80
C ALA A 91 5.91 -16.54 -16.69
N VAL A 92 6.94 -15.85 -17.19
CA VAL A 92 8.01 -16.46 -18.00
C VAL A 92 9.09 -17.14 -17.14
N LEU A 93 9.10 -16.89 -15.83
CA LEU A 93 10.12 -17.37 -14.89
C LEU A 93 9.59 -18.48 -13.96
N ALA A 94 8.31 -18.43 -13.60
CA ALA A 94 7.68 -19.41 -12.71
C ALA A 94 6.18 -19.53 -13.01
N ALA A 95 5.61 -20.70 -12.69
CA ALA A 95 4.17 -20.91 -12.81
C ALA A 95 3.41 -20.10 -11.73
N PRO A 96 2.33 -19.37 -12.07
CA PRO A 96 1.52 -18.64 -11.10
C PRO A 96 1.08 -19.51 -9.92
N GLY A 97 1.15 -18.96 -8.70
CA GLY A 97 0.81 -19.69 -7.47
C GLY A 97 1.84 -20.71 -6.99
N SER A 98 2.92 -20.97 -7.73
CA SER A 98 4.04 -21.78 -7.22
C SER A 98 4.83 -21.03 -6.15
N ASP A 99 5.50 -21.76 -5.25
CA ASP A 99 6.35 -21.17 -4.21
C ASP A 99 7.44 -20.27 -4.81
N GLN A 100 8.01 -20.68 -5.95
CA GLN A 100 9.01 -19.89 -6.67
C GLN A 100 8.42 -18.58 -7.22
N PHE A 101 7.19 -18.61 -7.74
CA PHE A 101 6.50 -17.41 -8.22
C PHE A 101 6.24 -16.42 -7.07
N ILE A 102 5.79 -16.93 -5.93
CA ILE A 102 5.57 -16.12 -4.73
C ILE A 102 6.88 -15.47 -4.26
N ALA A 103 7.98 -16.24 -4.22
CA ALA A 103 9.29 -15.72 -3.84
C ALA A 103 9.78 -14.61 -4.79
N LEU A 104 9.62 -14.79 -6.10
CA LEU A 104 9.97 -13.77 -7.09
C LEU A 104 9.08 -12.52 -6.98
N ALA A 105 7.79 -12.70 -6.71
CA ALA A 105 6.86 -11.58 -6.52
C ALA A 105 7.21 -10.75 -5.28
N ILE A 106 7.60 -11.40 -4.18
CA ILE A 106 8.09 -10.72 -2.98
C ILE A 106 9.40 -9.98 -3.25
N MET A 107 10.31 -10.56 -4.04
CA MET A 107 11.57 -9.90 -4.42
C MET A 107 11.40 -8.69 -5.33
N LEU A 108 10.35 -8.67 -6.14
CA LEU A 108 10.04 -7.57 -7.06
C LEU A 108 9.39 -6.37 -6.36
N ALA A 109 8.69 -6.62 -5.25
CA ALA A 109 7.95 -5.62 -4.48
C ALA A 109 8.87 -4.68 -3.68
#